data_AF-A0A6L8KRI5-F1
#
_entry.id   AF-A0A6L8KRI5-F1
#
_cell.length_a   1.000
_cell.length_b   1.000
_cell.length_c   1.000
_cell.angle_alpha   90.00
_cell.angle_beta   90.00
_cell.angle_gamma   90.00
#
_symmetry.space_group_name_H-M   'P 1'
#
loop_
_entity.id
_entity.type
_entity.pdbx_description
1 polymer ?
#
loop_
_entity_poly.entity_id
_entity_poly.type
_entity_poly.pdbx_seq_one_letter_code
_entity_poly.pdbx_strand_id
1 'polypeptide(L)'
;MRTADRSNKELSGAQWAQRFKGSKDTKDLAPTFRKAVDAFIEAMTAAGINVRISATYRPAPRSYLMHWCWQIKYKYVAPEDVPAAAGVDISWVHPTSTASIEAAKQMVRAFDMGDLNTAPALYSLHNEGRAIDMSISWKDTVTVKDADGKLVEVKTTPRSGMNRQLKAIGASYGVKKFIGGAKDKPHWSATGR
;
A
#
# COMPACT_ATOMS: atom_id res chain seq x y z
N MET A 1 -37.88 6.85 -23.07
CA MET A 1 -37.89 7.31 -21.67
C MET A 1 -37.17 6.25 -20.83
N ARG A 2 -35.87 6.39 -20.60
CA ARG A 2 -35.10 5.44 -19.77
C ARG A 2 -35.34 5.80 -18.31
N THR A 3 -35.90 4.86 -17.57
CA THR A 3 -36.13 4.93 -16.13
C THR A 3 -34.84 5.30 -15.41
N ALA A 4 -34.86 6.41 -14.68
CA ALA A 4 -33.81 6.76 -13.74
C ALA A 4 -33.72 5.66 -12.67
N ASP A 5 -32.67 4.86 -12.73
CA ASP A 5 -32.28 3.99 -11.63
C ASP A 5 -31.95 4.90 -10.44
N ARG A 6 -32.87 4.98 -9.47
CA ARG A 6 -32.64 5.63 -8.17
C ARG A 6 -31.75 4.73 -7.31
N SER A 7 -30.60 4.33 -7.85
CA SER A 7 -29.53 3.84 -7.00
C SER A 7 -29.12 5.03 -6.11
N ASN A 8 -29.21 4.88 -4.79
CA ASN A 8 -28.70 5.87 -3.82
C ASN A 8 -27.16 5.99 -3.86
N LYS A 9 -26.56 5.75 -5.03
CA LYS A 9 -25.11 5.76 -5.25
C LYS A 9 -24.65 7.19 -5.38
N GLU A 10 -23.60 7.51 -4.64
CA GLU A 10 -22.98 8.82 -4.71
C GLU A 10 -21.89 8.85 -5.77
N LEU A 11 -21.81 9.94 -6.54
CA LEU A 11 -20.81 10.13 -7.56
C LEU A 11 -19.38 9.98 -7.00
N SER A 12 -18.52 9.35 -7.80
CA SER A 12 -17.10 9.23 -7.51
C SER A 12 -16.44 10.60 -7.38
N GLY A 13 -15.38 10.69 -6.58
CA GLY A 13 -14.69 11.95 -6.27
C GLY A 13 -13.81 11.85 -5.03
N ALA A 14 -13.04 12.90 -4.74
CA ALA A 14 -12.05 12.92 -3.67
C ALA A 14 -12.59 12.54 -2.28
N GLN A 15 -13.88 12.79 -2.01
CA GLN A 15 -14.53 12.48 -0.74
C GLN A 15 -14.52 10.98 -0.42
N TRP A 16 -14.52 10.12 -1.44
CA TRP A 16 -14.46 8.66 -1.25
C TRP A 16 -13.13 8.19 -0.64
N ALA A 17 -12.05 8.97 -0.77
CA ALA A 17 -10.74 8.60 -0.23
C ALA A 17 -10.69 8.53 1.30
N GLN A 18 -11.64 9.20 1.97
CA GLN A 18 -11.76 9.27 3.43
C GLN A 18 -12.78 8.30 4.03
N ARG A 19 -13.62 7.63 3.21
CA ARG A 19 -14.68 6.72 3.69
C ARG A 19 -14.16 5.40 4.23
N PHE A 20 -13.14 4.87 3.57
CA PHE A 20 -12.48 3.62 3.95
C PHE A 20 -11.01 3.93 4.22
N LYS A 21 -10.71 4.39 5.42
CA LYS A 21 -9.33 4.69 5.82
C LYS A 21 -8.55 3.39 5.97
N GLY A 22 -7.32 3.40 5.45
CA GLY A 22 -6.33 2.38 5.79
C GLY A 22 -5.66 2.71 7.12
N SER A 23 -4.77 1.85 7.56
CA SER A 23 -3.95 2.05 8.75
C SER A 23 -2.49 2.31 8.41
N LYS A 24 -1.77 2.87 9.39
CA LYS A 24 -0.30 2.99 9.45
C LYS A 24 0.25 2.44 10.77
N ASP A 25 -0.60 1.85 11.61
CA ASP A 25 -0.23 1.29 12.92
C ASP A 25 0.07 -0.21 12.75
N THR A 26 1.15 -0.69 13.36
CA THR A 26 1.50 -2.12 13.35
C THR A 26 0.50 -2.96 14.14
N LYS A 27 -0.28 -2.34 15.05
CA LYS A 27 -1.36 -3.01 15.79
C LYS A 27 -2.44 -3.61 14.89
N ASP A 28 -2.63 -3.06 13.69
CA ASP A 28 -3.61 -3.54 12.71
C ASP A 28 -3.04 -4.62 11.78
N LEU A 29 -1.80 -5.05 11.99
CA LEU A 29 -1.23 -6.22 11.30
C LEU A 29 -1.71 -7.52 11.95
N ALA A 30 -1.76 -8.59 11.16
CA ALA A 30 -2.07 -9.92 11.63
C ALA A 30 -1.10 -10.33 12.75
N PRO A 31 -1.54 -10.99 13.85
CA PRO A 31 -0.75 -11.12 15.07
C PRO A 31 0.67 -11.67 14.90
N THR A 32 0.84 -12.72 14.10
CA THR A 32 2.16 -13.32 13.83
C THR A 32 3.06 -12.38 13.04
N PHE A 33 2.50 -11.71 12.02
CA PHE A 33 3.27 -10.77 11.20
C PHE A 33 3.60 -9.48 11.97
N ARG A 34 2.67 -9.01 12.81
CA ARG A 34 2.89 -7.90 13.73
C ARG A 34 4.12 -8.11 14.60
N LYS A 35 4.22 -9.25 15.30
CA LYS A 35 5.37 -9.57 16.16
C LYS A 35 6.69 -9.52 15.40
N ALA A 36 6.72 -10.09 14.19
CA ALA A 36 7.88 -10.06 13.30
C ALA A 36 8.26 -8.63 12.89
N VAL A 37 7.29 -7.82 12.50
CA VAL A 37 7.49 -6.41 12.09
C VAL A 37 7.96 -5.56 13.27
N ASP A 38 7.32 -5.67 14.43
CA ASP A 38 7.68 -4.91 15.62
C ASP A 38 9.15 -5.20 16.02
N ALA A 39 9.55 -6.47 16.05
CA ALA A 39 10.93 -6.86 16.36
C ALA A 39 11.96 -6.38 15.31
N PHE A 40 11.59 -6.42 14.02
CA PHE A 40 12.47 -5.92 12.97
C PHE A 40 12.64 -4.39 13.02
N ILE A 41 11.55 -3.65 13.27
CA ILE A 41 11.59 -2.20 13.46
C ILE A 41 12.42 -1.85 14.70
N GLU A 42 12.26 -2.57 15.81
CA GLU A 42 13.07 -2.38 17.01
C GLU A 42 14.57 -2.55 16.70
N ALA A 43 14.95 -3.65 16.04
CA ALA A 43 16.34 -3.90 15.67
C ALA A 43 16.93 -2.80 14.75
N MET A 44 16.14 -2.31 13.78
CA MET A 44 16.54 -1.20 12.91
C MET A 44 16.72 0.10 13.70
N THR A 45 15.75 0.47 14.53
CA THR A 45 15.78 1.72 15.31
C THR A 45 16.92 1.73 16.34
N ALA A 46 17.18 0.60 16.99
CA ALA A 46 18.32 0.43 17.90
C ALA A 46 19.68 0.63 17.19
N ALA A 47 19.75 0.33 15.90
CA ALA A 47 20.93 0.55 15.07
C ALA A 47 21.01 1.97 14.46
N GLY A 48 20.11 2.88 14.84
CA GLY A 48 20.06 4.24 14.31
C GLY A 48 19.45 4.37 12.92
N ILE A 49 18.77 3.33 12.42
CA ILE A 49 18.05 3.39 11.14
C ILE A 49 16.71 4.12 11.33
N ASN A 50 16.42 5.07 10.44
CA ASN A 50 15.11 5.72 10.40
C ASN A 50 14.09 4.84 9.66
N VAL A 51 12.92 4.66 10.26
CA VAL A 51 11.80 3.91 9.70
C VAL A 51 10.54 4.76 9.77
N ARG A 52 9.88 4.95 8.62
CA ARG A 52 8.59 5.63 8.52
C ARG A 52 7.57 4.73 7.84
N ILE A 53 6.49 4.41 8.56
CA ILE A 53 5.40 3.57 8.06
C ILE A 53 4.41 4.43 7.27
N SER A 54 4.11 4.01 6.03
CA SER A 54 3.14 4.67 5.15
C SER A 54 1.83 3.91 5.01
N ALA A 55 1.84 2.58 5.19
CA ALA A 55 0.62 1.76 5.20
C ALA A 55 0.82 0.41 5.91
N THR A 56 -0.21 -0.05 6.62
CA THR A 56 -0.34 -1.41 7.16
C THR A 56 -1.61 -2.05 6.62
N TYR A 57 -2.69 -2.12 7.40
CA TYR A 57 -3.96 -2.69 6.96
C TYR A 57 -4.66 -1.79 5.93
N ARG A 58 -5.19 -2.41 4.87
CA ARG A 58 -5.99 -1.76 3.84
C ARG A 58 -7.33 -2.49 3.72
N PRO A 59 -8.47 -1.87 4.07
CA PRO A 59 -9.78 -2.50 3.86
C PRO A 59 -10.03 -2.80 2.37
N ALA A 60 -10.73 -3.90 2.07
CA ALA A 60 -11.07 -4.27 0.70
C ALA A 60 -11.80 -3.16 -0.10
N PRO A 61 -12.78 -2.42 0.49
CA PRO A 61 -13.37 -1.24 -0.15
C PRO A 61 -12.35 -0.18 -0.57
N ARG A 62 -11.29 0.03 0.23
CA ARG A 62 -10.22 0.97 -0.09
C ARG A 62 -9.40 0.49 -1.29
N SER A 63 -9.00 -0.79 -1.31
CA SER A 63 -8.30 -1.37 -2.47
C SER A 63 -9.13 -1.26 -3.75
N TYR A 64 -10.43 -1.53 -3.66
CA TYR A 64 -11.38 -1.37 -4.76
C TYR A 64 -11.37 0.05 -5.32
N LEU A 65 -11.58 1.07 -4.47
CA LEU A 65 -11.59 2.47 -4.90
C LEU A 65 -10.25 2.91 -5.51
N MET A 66 -9.14 2.49 -4.89
CA MET A 66 -7.79 2.81 -5.36
C MET A 66 -7.49 2.19 -6.73
N HIS A 67 -7.88 0.93 -6.93
CA HIS A 67 -7.68 0.22 -8.19
C HIS A 67 -8.45 0.89 -9.33
N TRP A 68 -9.77 1.04 -9.17
CA TRP A 68 -10.62 1.46 -10.27
C TRP A 68 -10.49 2.94 -10.61
N CYS A 69 -10.24 3.83 -9.65
CA CYS A 69 -9.96 5.23 -9.99
C CYS A 69 -8.66 5.38 -10.78
N TRP A 70 -7.65 4.54 -10.51
CA TRP A 70 -6.43 4.50 -11.32
C TRP A 70 -6.73 3.99 -12.73
N GLN A 71 -7.47 2.88 -12.87
CA GLN A 71 -7.82 2.32 -14.19
C GLN A 71 -8.62 3.32 -15.05
N ILE A 72 -9.60 4.02 -14.46
CA ILE A 72 -10.39 5.05 -15.15
C ILE A 72 -9.52 6.26 -15.53
N LYS A 73 -8.67 6.76 -14.61
CA LYS A 73 -7.77 7.90 -14.89
C LYS A 73 -6.95 7.66 -16.16
N TYR A 74 -6.39 6.46 -16.30
CA TYR A 74 -5.56 6.08 -17.44
C TYR A 74 -6.35 5.51 -18.62
N LYS A 75 -7.68 5.53 -18.55
CA LYS A 75 -8.60 5.09 -19.60
C LYS A 75 -8.41 3.63 -20.02
N TYR A 76 -7.92 2.79 -19.12
CA TYR A 76 -7.82 1.34 -19.35
C TYR A 76 -9.16 0.63 -19.16
N VAL A 77 -10.07 1.25 -18.40
CA VAL A 77 -11.41 0.73 -18.11
C VAL A 77 -12.40 1.89 -18.20
N ALA A 78 -13.54 1.67 -18.85
CA ALA A 78 -14.62 2.65 -18.90
C ALA A 78 -15.36 2.70 -17.54
N PRO A 79 -15.84 3.88 -17.09
CA PRO A 79 -16.55 4.00 -15.81
C PRO A 79 -17.74 3.04 -15.64
N GLU A 80 -18.46 2.75 -16.72
CA GLU A 80 -19.59 1.81 -16.78
C GLU A 80 -19.19 0.34 -16.64
N ASP A 81 -17.93 -0.01 -16.95
CA ASP A 81 -17.41 -1.37 -16.89
C ASP A 81 -16.84 -1.73 -15.51
N VAL A 82 -16.81 -0.78 -14.58
CA VAL A 82 -16.31 -1.05 -13.22
C VAL A 82 -17.30 -1.95 -12.47
N PRO A 83 -16.88 -3.16 -12.04
CA PRO A 83 -17.74 -4.06 -11.29
C PRO A 83 -18.20 -3.44 -9.98
N ALA A 84 -19.45 -3.64 -9.57
CA ALA A 84 -19.92 -3.20 -8.26
C ALA A 84 -19.15 -3.91 -7.12
N ALA A 85 -18.95 -3.22 -5.99
CA ALA A 85 -18.38 -3.79 -4.78
C ALA A 85 -19.35 -3.67 -3.60
N ALA A 86 -19.53 -4.77 -2.87
CA ALA A 86 -20.38 -4.80 -1.69
C ALA A 86 -19.94 -3.77 -0.65
N GLY A 87 -20.90 -2.99 -0.12
CA GLY A 87 -20.64 -1.93 0.85
C GLY A 87 -19.97 -0.68 0.28
N VAL A 88 -19.90 -0.53 -1.04
CA VAL A 88 -19.35 0.67 -1.72
C VAL A 88 -20.39 1.24 -2.68
N ASP A 89 -21.27 2.10 -2.15
CA ASP A 89 -22.36 2.73 -2.92
C ASP A 89 -21.88 3.91 -3.79
N ILE A 90 -20.90 3.65 -4.65
CA ILE A 90 -20.29 4.63 -5.56
C ILE A 90 -20.88 4.54 -6.96
N SER A 91 -21.11 5.68 -7.59
CA SER A 91 -21.37 5.80 -9.03
C SER A 91 -20.13 6.34 -9.73
N TRP A 92 -19.54 5.52 -10.60
CA TRP A 92 -18.40 5.93 -11.42
C TRP A 92 -18.82 6.75 -12.65
N VAL A 93 -20.06 6.60 -13.10
CA VAL A 93 -20.59 7.26 -14.30
C VAL A 93 -21.15 8.63 -13.92
N HIS A 94 -20.48 9.68 -14.38
CA HIS A 94 -20.93 11.08 -14.30
C HIS A 94 -21.70 11.47 -15.57
N PRO A 95 -22.36 12.65 -15.62
CA PRO A 95 -23.10 13.08 -16.81
C PRO A 95 -22.29 13.12 -18.11
N THR A 96 -20.96 13.20 -18.02
CA THR A 96 -20.06 13.10 -19.17
C THR A 96 -18.88 12.16 -18.88
N SER A 97 -18.31 11.58 -19.93
CA SER A 97 -17.08 10.78 -19.84
C SER A 97 -15.92 11.60 -19.26
N THR A 98 -15.78 12.87 -19.69
CA THR A 98 -14.79 13.80 -19.14
C THR A 98 -14.94 14.00 -17.64
N ALA A 99 -16.17 14.22 -17.14
CA ALA A 99 -16.42 14.38 -15.71
C ALA A 99 -16.05 13.12 -14.91
N SER A 100 -16.33 11.93 -15.46
CA SER A 100 -15.98 10.65 -14.82
C SER A 100 -14.46 10.48 -14.67
N ILE A 101 -13.70 10.84 -15.72
CA ILE A 101 -12.24 10.80 -15.70
C ILE A 101 -11.67 11.85 -14.74
N GLU A 102 -12.23 13.05 -14.68
CA GLU A 102 -11.78 14.08 -13.72
C GLU A 102 -12.05 13.68 -12.27
N ALA A 103 -13.20 13.08 -11.97
CA ALA A 103 -13.47 12.53 -10.64
C ALA A 103 -12.46 11.44 -10.25
N ALA A 104 -12.14 10.54 -11.18
CA ALA A 104 -11.11 9.52 -10.97
C ALA A 104 -9.71 10.12 -10.72
N LYS A 105 -9.34 11.19 -11.45
CA LYS A 105 -8.10 11.94 -11.21
C LYS A 105 -8.07 12.58 -9.81
N GLN A 106 -9.18 13.16 -9.36
CA GLN A 106 -9.29 13.72 -8.02
C GLN A 106 -9.10 12.65 -6.94
N MET A 107 -9.68 11.46 -7.13
CA MET A 107 -9.46 10.32 -6.24
C MET A 107 -8.01 9.86 -6.24
N VAL A 108 -7.36 9.74 -7.41
CA VAL A 108 -5.93 9.38 -7.50
C VAL A 108 -5.05 10.36 -6.72
N ARG A 109 -5.35 11.66 -6.79
CA ARG A 109 -4.66 12.68 -5.98
C ARG A 109 -4.96 12.52 -4.49
N ALA A 110 -6.22 12.32 -4.12
CA ALA A 110 -6.65 12.16 -2.72
C ALA A 110 -6.09 10.88 -2.05
N PHE A 111 -5.77 9.85 -2.85
CA PHE A 111 -5.10 8.64 -2.40
C PHE A 111 -3.56 8.70 -2.46
N ASP A 112 -2.99 9.82 -2.95
CA ASP A 112 -1.54 9.99 -3.15
C ASP A 112 -0.92 8.93 -4.09
N MET A 113 -1.63 8.64 -5.19
CA MET A 113 -1.24 7.61 -6.17
C MET A 113 -0.72 8.20 -7.49
N GLY A 114 -0.30 9.46 -7.47
CA GLY A 114 0.12 10.21 -8.67
C GLY A 114 1.24 9.55 -9.45
N ASP A 115 2.19 8.94 -8.71
CA ASP A 115 3.44 8.40 -9.24
C ASP A 115 3.41 6.88 -9.45
N LEU A 116 2.25 6.23 -9.27
CA LEU A 116 2.13 4.79 -9.46
C LEU A 116 2.08 4.44 -10.95
N ASN A 117 3.02 3.58 -11.38
CA ASN A 117 3.09 3.03 -12.74
C ASN A 117 2.21 1.80 -12.96
N THR A 118 1.51 1.33 -11.92
CA THR A 118 0.58 0.21 -11.99
C THR A 118 -0.57 0.43 -11.01
N ALA A 119 -1.75 -0.11 -11.34
CA ALA A 119 -2.91 -0.06 -10.45
C ALA A 119 -2.60 -0.80 -9.13
N PRO A 120 -2.97 -0.23 -7.97
CA PRO A 120 -2.99 -1.00 -6.73
C PRO A 120 -3.81 -2.29 -6.90
N ALA A 121 -3.32 -3.41 -6.39
CA ALA A 121 -4.05 -4.67 -6.49
C ALA A 121 -5.36 -4.63 -5.70
N LEU A 122 -6.42 -5.25 -6.24
CA LEU A 122 -7.71 -5.42 -5.56
C LEU A 122 -7.57 -6.26 -4.29
N TYR A 123 -6.78 -7.34 -4.39
CA TYR A 123 -6.45 -8.23 -3.29
C TYR A 123 -4.95 -8.26 -3.10
N SER A 124 -4.51 -8.02 -1.86
CA SER A 124 -3.11 -7.93 -1.48
C SER A 124 -2.94 -8.34 -0.02
N LEU A 125 -1.71 -8.59 0.39
CA LEU A 125 -1.41 -8.88 1.79
C LEU A 125 -1.71 -7.70 2.74
N HIS A 126 -1.86 -6.47 2.25
CA HIS A 126 -2.37 -5.36 3.06
C HIS A 126 -3.82 -5.60 3.50
N ASN A 127 -4.62 -6.30 2.69
CA ASN A 127 -6.00 -6.64 3.04
C ASN A 127 -6.08 -7.70 4.15
N GLU A 128 -5.00 -8.44 4.36
CA GLU A 128 -4.89 -9.47 5.40
C GLU A 128 -4.07 -8.99 6.61
N GLY A 129 -3.59 -7.74 6.62
CA GLY A 129 -2.67 -7.24 7.64
C GLY A 129 -1.32 -7.96 7.63
N ARG A 130 -0.91 -8.52 6.48
CA ARG A 130 0.33 -9.30 6.29
C ARG A 130 1.36 -8.58 5.42
N ALA A 131 1.18 -7.29 5.20
CA ALA A 131 2.12 -6.41 4.53
C ALA A 131 2.20 -5.04 5.21
N ILE A 132 3.34 -4.38 5.01
CA ILE A 132 3.66 -3.06 5.51
C ILE A 132 4.50 -2.31 4.49
N ASP A 133 4.14 -1.06 4.24
CA ASP A 133 4.91 -0.15 3.41
C ASP A 133 5.75 0.76 4.31
N MET A 134 7.07 0.71 4.15
CA MET A 134 8.03 1.47 4.95
C MET A 134 9.04 2.22 4.08
N SER A 135 9.22 3.50 4.40
CA SER A 135 10.40 4.25 4.00
C SER A 135 11.49 4.05 5.04
N ILE A 136 12.66 3.58 4.61
CA ILE A 136 13.80 3.26 5.48
C ILE A 136 15.02 4.00 4.97
N SER A 137 15.78 4.66 5.86
CA SER A 137 17.00 5.38 5.52
C SER A 137 18.00 5.44 6.67
N TRP A 138 19.28 5.55 6.35
CA TRP A 138 20.38 5.78 7.28
C TRP A 138 21.60 6.35 6.53
N LYS A 139 22.66 6.77 7.24
CA LYS A 139 23.83 7.44 6.64
C LYS A 139 25.01 6.50 6.42
N ASP A 140 25.54 5.95 7.51
CA ASP A 140 26.82 5.24 7.52
C ASP A 140 26.66 3.72 7.58
N THR A 141 27.76 3.00 7.80
CA THR A 141 27.66 1.59 8.20
C THR A 141 26.98 1.49 9.56
N VAL A 142 26.01 0.59 9.67
CA VAL A 142 25.28 0.32 10.91
C VAL A 142 25.36 -1.17 11.23
N THR A 143 25.28 -1.51 12.51
CA THR A 143 25.25 -2.89 12.97
C THR A 143 23.85 -3.20 13.47
N VAL A 144 23.15 -4.12 12.79
CA VAL A 144 21.76 -4.46 13.06
C VAL A 144 21.70 -5.90 13.57
N LYS A 145 20.87 -6.14 14.58
CA LYS A 145 20.62 -7.49 15.09
C LYS A 145 19.72 -8.26 14.11
N ASP A 146 20.03 -9.52 13.83
CA ASP A 146 19.10 -10.43 13.15
C ASP A 146 18.19 -11.15 14.17
N ALA A 147 17.26 -11.97 13.66
CA ALA A 147 16.27 -12.67 14.48
C ALA A 147 16.87 -13.70 15.45
N ASP A 148 18.05 -14.25 15.14
CA ASP A 148 18.79 -15.17 16.01
C ASP A 148 19.65 -14.41 17.05
N GLY A 149 19.66 -13.08 16.97
CA GLY A 149 20.36 -12.21 17.90
C GLY A 149 21.79 -11.87 17.49
N LYS A 150 22.24 -12.31 16.31
CA LYS A 150 23.58 -12.02 15.79
C LYS A 150 23.66 -10.60 15.26
N LEU A 151 24.78 -9.95 15.52
CA LEU A 151 25.08 -8.61 14.99
C LEU A 151 25.59 -8.71 13.54
N VAL A 152 24.92 -8.02 12.64
CA VAL A 152 25.24 -7.99 11.20
C VAL A 152 25.58 -6.57 10.77
N GLU A 153 26.77 -6.40 10.21
CA GLU A 153 27.23 -5.12 9.66
C GLU A 153 26.58 -4.84 8.29
N VAL A 154 25.81 -3.76 8.21
CA VAL A 154 25.17 -3.25 6.98
C VAL A 154 26.04 -2.15 6.39
N LYS A 155 26.99 -2.54 5.53
CA LYS A 155 27.97 -1.65 4.91
C LYS A 155 27.73 -1.36 3.42
N THR A 156 26.82 -2.08 2.77
CA THR A 156 26.54 -1.87 1.34
C THR A 156 25.58 -0.72 1.08
N THR A 157 25.50 -0.29 -0.18
CA THR A 157 24.45 0.61 -0.69
C THR A 157 23.31 -0.17 -1.37
N PRO A 158 22.15 0.44 -1.65
CA PRO A 158 21.71 1.76 -1.16
C PRO A 158 21.49 1.76 0.36
N ARG A 159 21.52 2.94 0.98
CA ARG A 159 21.20 3.13 2.41
C ARG A 159 19.69 3.27 2.61
N SER A 160 18.95 2.25 2.18
CA SER A 160 17.49 2.21 2.24
C SER A 160 16.96 0.78 2.37
N GLY A 161 15.64 0.60 2.44
CA GLY A 161 14.99 -0.71 2.41
C GLY A 161 15.33 -1.57 1.18
N MET A 162 15.96 -0.99 0.17
CA MET A 162 16.45 -1.72 -1.01
C MET A 162 17.83 -2.36 -0.82
N ASN A 163 18.48 -2.17 0.32
CA ASN A 163 19.78 -2.76 0.66
C ASN A 163 19.73 -4.29 0.77
N ARG A 164 20.65 -5.00 0.11
CA ARG A 164 20.66 -6.47 0.11
C ARG A 164 20.90 -7.07 1.49
N GLN A 165 21.79 -6.51 2.30
CA GLN A 165 22.08 -7.01 3.65
C GLN A 165 20.87 -6.79 4.57
N LEU A 166 20.26 -5.60 4.54
CA LEU A 166 19.05 -5.33 5.32
C LEU A 166 17.87 -6.23 4.92
N LYS A 167 17.71 -6.55 3.63
CA LYS A 167 16.70 -7.53 3.18
C LYS A 167 16.90 -8.91 3.78
N ALA A 168 18.16 -9.36 3.89
CA ALA A 168 18.47 -10.65 4.51
C ALA A 168 18.14 -10.63 6.01
N ILE A 169 18.44 -9.53 6.70
CA ILE A 169 18.08 -9.33 8.11
C ILE A 169 16.56 -9.33 8.28
N GLY A 170 15.81 -8.54 7.50
CA GLY A 170 14.35 -8.55 7.56
C GLY A 170 13.76 -9.95 7.29
N ALA A 171 14.32 -10.68 6.32
CA ALA A 171 13.89 -12.05 6.03
C ALA A 171 14.10 -13.01 7.21
N SER A 172 15.14 -12.82 8.04
CA SER A 172 15.33 -13.61 9.27
C SER A 172 14.20 -13.41 10.28
N TYR A 173 13.62 -12.21 10.36
CA TYR A 173 12.43 -11.94 11.17
C TYR A 173 11.12 -12.44 10.54
N GLY A 174 11.16 -12.91 9.28
CA GLY A 174 9.95 -13.23 8.50
C GLY A 174 9.32 -12.02 7.81
N VAL A 175 10.02 -10.87 7.76
CA VAL A 175 9.59 -9.64 7.07
C VAL A 175 10.35 -9.51 5.76
N LYS A 176 9.73 -9.93 4.66
CA LYS A 176 10.40 -10.09 3.36
C LYS A 176 10.15 -8.90 2.46
N LYS A 177 11.21 -8.38 1.84
CA LYS A 177 11.11 -7.31 0.85
C LYS A 177 10.44 -7.79 -0.43
N PHE A 178 9.63 -6.93 -1.05
CA PHE A 178 8.99 -7.19 -2.33
C PHE A 178 9.97 -7.71 -3.41
N ILE A 179 9.63 -8.84 -4.03
CA ILE A 179 10.44 -9.51 -5.05
C ILE A 179 10.47 -8.74 -6.38
N GLY A 180 9.44 -7.94 -6.68
CA GLY A 180 9.40 -7.12 -7.90
C GLY A 180 10.32 -5.90 -7.85
N GLY A 181 11.11 -5.75 -6.79
CA GLY A 181 12.20 -4.78 -6.70
C GLY A 181 11.72 -3.34 -6.72
N ALA A 182 12.21 -2.55 -7.67
CA ALA A 182 11.94 -1.11 -7.75
C ALA A 182 10.50 -0.77 -8.14
N LYS A 183 9.69 -1.75 -8.57
CA LYS A 183 8.27 -1.57 -8.86
C LYS A 183 7.46 -1.19 -7.62
N ASP A 184 7.90 -1.63 -6.45
CA ASP A 184 7.30 -1.27 -5.17
C ASP A 184 8.37 -1.21 -4.06
N LYS A 185 9.10 -0.09 -4.05
CA LYS A 185 10.22 0.16 -3.12
C LYS A 185 9.82 0.20 -1.64
N PRO A 186 8.65 0.70 -1.22
CA PRO A 186 8.29 0.68 0.20
C PRO A 186 7.79 -0.69 0.69
N HIS A 187 7.34 -1.59 -0.19
CA HIS A 187 6.61 -2.80 0.23
C HIS A 187 7.43 -3.92 0.89
N TRP A 188 6.99 -4.37 2.06
CA TRP A 188 7.45 -5.57 2.77
C TRP A 188 6.25 -6.42 3.17
N SER A 189 6.40 -7.74 3.19
CA SER A 189 5.29 -8.64 3.53
C SER A 189 5.78 -9.95 4.14
N ALA A 190 4.84 -10.75 4.66
CA ALA A 190 5.14 -12.08 5.19
C ALA A 190 5.71 -13.04 4.13
N THR A 191 5.50 -12.75 2.84
CA THR A 191 5.89 -13.64 1.73
C THR A 191 6.86 -12.99 0.74
N GLY A 192 7.05 -11.67 0.79
CA GLY A 192 7.83 -10.91 -0.18
C GLY A 192 7.11 -10.71 -1.52
N ARG A 193 5.86 -11.14 -1.64
CA ARG A 193 4.97 -10.85 -2.77
C ARG A 193 4.03 -9.70 -2.42
#